data_AF-A0A951QD72-F1
#
_entry.id   AF-A0A951QD72-F1
#
_cell.length_a   1.000
_cell.length_b   1.000
_cell.length_c   1.000
_cell.angle_alpha   90.00
_cell.angle_beta   90.00
_cell.angle_gamma   90.00
#
_symmetry.space_group_name_H-M   'P 1'
#
loop_
_entity.id
_entity.type
_entity.pdbx_description
1 polymer ?
#
loop_
_entity_poly.entity_id
_entity_poly.type
_entity_poly.pdbx_seq_one_letter_code
_entity_poly.pdbx_strand_id
1 'polypeptide(L)'
;MTSALPQTSTLTIRPFQHRDLDAIVSLATSETAVESSSTVESSDKDVDLGRQMQTVRRWYGLLKCLSLFPNPLRYFFCTYVAEQVSQVCGMIQVAPFNKTRSTWYVKQVTVDAAILSGITSLSSDIGSQLLRHCFQAIWEARTWLIEVNVNDKSTLALYRQNGFQTLAHLTSWAIASDILQALAEREPDLPNLLPVSNADAVLLHQLDTVSMPPLIRQVFDRHVIDFRSGLFGSIVKRVSHWLNKTDSISGYVFEPQRKAAIGYFNLQFCRDGSRPHYAELTVHPAYTWLYPELLAQMARLVKDLPPQSIHLTSTDYQQEREEFLEQIGATRSEHTLMMSRSVWHKLRESRFVALEGLQLSEVLQGLQPSRKPVPGRFSFVDSIPQDPSTGVVPPLKVDLAKSEPAKSDRVKPEKGFSLTESDNAELSN
;
A
#
# COMPACT_ATOMS: atom_id res chain seq x y z
N MET A 1 -2.60 -16.56 -57.66
CA MET A 1 -3.77 -15.93 -57.01
C MET A 1 -3.51 -15.91 -55.52
N THR A 2 -3.01 -14.80 -55.02
CA THR A 2 -2.66 -14.56 -53.61
C THR A 2 -3.83 -13.83 -52.97
N SER A 3 -4.65 -14.57 -52.21
CA SER A 3 -5.73 -14.00 -51.41
C SER A 3 -5.15 -13.36 -50.16
N ALA A 4 -5.51 -12.09 -49.94
CA ALA A 4 -4.94 -11.17 -48.97
C ALA A 4 -5.26 -11.56 -47.52
N LEU A 5 -4.30 -11.23 -46.63
CA LEU A 5 -4.45 -11.24 -45.17
C LEU A 5 -5.64 -10.37 -44.74
N PRO A 6 -6.43 -10.80 -43.73
CA PRO A 6 -7.52 -10.00 -43.21
C PRO A 6 -6.98 -8.72 -42.55
N GLN A 7 -7.58 -7.59 -42.92
CA GLN A 7 -7.24 -6.27 -42.42
C GLN A 7 -7.47 -6.20 -40.91
N THR A 8 -6.40 -6.01 -40.15
CA THR A 8 -6.46 -5.66 -38.73
C THR A 8 -7.15 -4.31 -38.60
N SER A 9 -8.40 -4.34 -38.13
CA SER A 9 -9.10 -3.13 -37.71
C SER A 9 -8.26 -2.45 -36.63
N THR A 10 -7.96 -1.16 -36.84
CA THR A 10 -7.03 -0.41 -36.00
C THR A 10 -7.64 -0.18 -34.62
N LEU A 11 -7.16 -0.91 -33.60
CA LEU A 11 -7.53 -0.67 -32.21
C LEU A 11 -6.99 0.71 -31.80
N THR A 12 -7.87 1.60 -31.33
CA THR A 12 -7.49 2.93 -30.85
C THR A 12 -7.65 3.00 -29.34
N ILE A 13 -6.58 3.36 -28.63
CA ILE A 13 -6.60 3.51 -27.17
C ILE A 13 -6.62 5.00 -26.86
N ARG A 14 -7.59 5.44 -26.06
CA ARG A 14 -7.77 6.85 -25.71
C ARG A 14 -8.17 7.02 -24.24
N PRO A 15 -7.96 8.21 -23.65
CA PRO A 15 -8.44 8.49 -22.31
C PRO A 15 -9.98 8.46 -22.27
N PHE A 16 -10.50 8.09 -21.10
CA PHE A 16 -11.92 8.01 -20.80
C PHE A 16 -12.68 9.32 -21.08
N GLN A 17 -13.83 9.22 -21.76
CA GLN A 17 -14.74 10.33 -22.04
C GLN A 17 -16.13 10.04 -21.45
N HIS A 18 -16.89 11.10 -21.15
CA HIS A 18 -18.24 10.99 -20.57
C HIS A 18 -19.18 10.08 -21.40
N ARG A 19 -19.05 10.10 -22.73
CA ARG A 19 -19.86 9.28 -23.64
C ARG A 19 -19.67 7.77 -23.45
N ASP A 20 -18.56 7.37 -22.83
CA ASP A 20 -18.21 5.96 -22.63
C ASP A 20 -18.81 5.39 -21.34
N LEU A 21 -19.44 6.23 -20.50
CA LEU A 21 -20.04 5.79 -19.23
C LEU A 21 -21.05 4.68 -19.42
N ASP A 22 -21.96 4.84 -20.39
CA ASP A 22 -23.02 3.85 -20.63
C ASP A 22 -22.42 2.54 -21.17
N ALA A 23 -21.38 2.61 -22.00
CA ALA A 23 -20.66 1.44 -22.50
C ALA A 23 -19.91 0.70 -21.37
N ILE A 24 -19.25 1.42 -20.47
CA ILE A 24 -18.53 0.82 -19.33
C ILE A 24 -19.49 0.16 -18.35
N VAL A 25 -20.66 0.78 -18.09
CA VAL A 25 -21.69 0.15 -17.27
C VAL A 25 -22.15 -1.16 -17.91
N SER A 26 -22.39 -1.19 -19.23
CA SER A 26 -22.73 -2.44 -19.90
C SER A 26 -21.61 -3.49 -19.85
N LEU A 27 -20.34 -3.08 -19.93
CA LEU A 27 -19.20 -3.99 -19.79
C LEU A 27 -19.12 -4.62 -18.40
N ALA A 28 -19.20 -3.79 -17.36
CA ALA A 28 -19.16 -4.26 -15.98
C ALA A 28 -20.32 -5.21 -15.67
N THR A 29 -21.53 -4.90 -16.16
CA THR A 29 -22.70 -5.77 -15.96
C THR A 29 -22.57 -7.10 -16.71
N SER A 30 -21.85 -7.12 -17.84
CA SER A 30 -21.69 -8.29 -18.71
C SER A 30 -20.61 -9.26 -18.20
N GLU A 31 -19.55 -8.76 -17.57
CA GLU A 31 -18.53 -9.60 -16.90
C GLU A 31 -19.13 -10.34 -15.71
N THR A 32 -19.93 -9.67 -14.87
CA THR A 32 -20.57 -10.31 -13.71
C THR A 32 -21.58 -11.40 -14.11
N ALA A 33 -22.27 -11.25 -15.24
CA ALA A 33 -23.22 -12.25 -15.74
C ALA A 33 -22.54 -13.57 -16.18
N VAL A 34 -21.28 -13.52 -16.62
CA VAL A 34 -20.51 -14.71 -17.03
C VAL A 34 -19.90 -15.43 -15.81
N GLU A 35 -19.62 -14.72 -14.72
CA GLU A 35 -19.07 -15.29 -13.47
C GLU A 35 -20.14 -15.82 -12.49
N SER A 36 -21.42 -15.64 -12.81
CA SER A 36 -22.58 -15.97 -11.94
C SER A 36 -22.84 -17.48 -11.70
N SER A 37 -21.92 -18.38 -12.08
CA SER A 37 -22.05 -19.82 -11.78
C SER A 37 -21.36 -20.28 -10.49
N SER A 38 -20.75 -19.39 -9.70
CA SER A 38 -20.24 -19.74 -8.37
C SER A 38 -20.36 -18.61 -7.33
N THR A 39 -21.33 -18.79 -6.44
CA THR A 39 -21.39 -18.31 -5.03
C THR A 39 -21.41 -16.80 -4.71
N VAL A 40 -22.63 -16.27 -4.56
CA VAL A 40 -23.21 -15.40 -3.51
C VAL A 40 -22.55 -14.07 -3.06
N GLU A 41 -21.28 -13.76 -3.30
CA GLU A 41 -20.64 -12.56 -2.67
C GLU A 41 -20.32 -11.38 -3.63
N SER A 42 -20.61 -11.48 -4.93
CA SER A 42 -20.37 -10.41 -5.91
C SER A 42 -21.32 -9.19 -5.80
N SER A 43 -22.38 -9.28 -4.98
CA SER A 43 -23.40 -8.24 -4.84
C SER A 43 -22.86 -6.91 -4.29
N ASP A 44 -21.88 -6.97 -3.37
CA ASP A 44 -21.38 -5.75 -2.69
C ASP A 44 -20.45 -4.91 -3.59
N LYS A 45 -19.70 -5.55 -4.49
CA LYS A 45 -18.83 -4.88 -5.48
C LYS A 45 -19.66 -4.23 -6.60
N ASP A 46 -20.74 -4.88 -7.04
CA ASP A 46 -21.66 -4.36 -8.08
C ASP A 46 -22.46 -3.14 -7.61
N VAL A 47 -22.97 -3.17 -6.37
CA VAL A 47 -23.73 -2.05 -5.79
C VAL A 47 -22.83 -0.83 -5.57
N ASP A 48 -21.57 -1.02 -5.20
CA ASP A 48 -20.62 0.08 -5.02
C ASP A 48 -20.13 0.65 -6.37
N LEU A 49 -19.84 -0.19 -7.38
CA LEU A 49 -19.44 0.29 -8.70
C LEU A 49 -20.57 1.06 -9.39
N GLY A 50 -21.81 0.58 -9.31
CA GLY A 50 -23.00 1.25 -9.84
C GLY A 50 -23.26 2.61 -9.17
N ARG A 51 -23.12 2.70 -7.85
CA ARG A 51 -23.25 3.96 -7.09
C ARG A 51 -22.11 4.94 -7.35
N GLN A 52 -20.88 4.44 -7.42
CA GLN A 52 -19.71 5.24 -7.79
C GLN A 52 -19.88 5.81 -9.21
N MET A 53 -20.35 5.00 -10.16
CA MET A 53 -20.55 5.43 -11.54
C MET A 53 -21.69 6.45 -11.68
N GLN A 54 -22.79 6.30 -10.93
CA GLN A 54 -23.87 7.31 -10.88
C GLN A 54 -23.37 8.63 -10.29
N THR A 55 -22.49 8.58 -9.29
CA THR A 55 -21.89 9.77 -8.70
C THR A 55 -20.93 10.45 -9.67
N VAL A 56 -20.09 9.67 -10.35
CA VAL A 56 -19.20 10.17 -11.42
C VAL A 56 -20.02 10.81 -12.53
N ARG A 57 -21.13 10.19 -12.96
CA ARG A 57 -22.04 10.76 -13.96
C ARG A 57 -22.57 12.14 -13.55
N ARG A 58 -22.97 12.30 -12.29
CA ARG A 58 -23.51 13.57 -11.76
C ARG A 58 -22.46 14.67 -11.63
N TRP A 59 -21.21 14.31 -11.36
CA TRP A 59 -20.14 15.27 -11.04
C TRP A 59 -19.00 15.31 -12.06
N TYR A 60 -19.11 14.60 -13.18
CA TYR A 60 -18.02 14.45 -14.16
C TYR A 60 -17.46 15.79 -14.64
N GLY A 61 -18.33 16.76 -14.96
CA GLY A 61 -17.90 18.09 -15.42
C GLY A 61 -17.07 18.82 -14.36
N LEU A 62 -17.51 18.78 -13.10
CA LEU A 62 -16.81 19.42 -11.99
C LEU A 62 -15.51 18.68 -11.64
N LEU A 63 -15.54 17.34 -11.66
CA LEU A 63 -14.38 16.49 -11.43
C LEU A 63 -13.31 16.65 -12.53
N LYS A 64 -13.73 16.82 -13.79
CA LYS A 64 -12.83 17.10 -14.92
C LYS A 64 -12.22 18.50 -14.86
N CYS A 65 -12.95 19.49 -14.36
CA CYS A 65 -12.36 20.79 -14.06
C CYS A 65 -11.37 20.71 -12.89
N LEU A 66 -11.67 19.92 -11.85
CA LEU A 66 -10.77 19.72 -10.71
C LEU A 66 -9.51 18.92 -11.07
N SER A 67 -9.54 18.08 -12.11
CA SER A 67 -8.37 17.35 -12.59
C SER A 67 -7.39 18.22 -13.39
N LEU A 68 -7.80 19.40 -13.85
CA LEU A 68 -6.91 20.40 -14.49
C LEU A 68 -6.01 21.10 -13.46
N PHE A 69 -6.39 21.10 -12.19
CA PHE A 69 -5.57 21.61 -11.10
C PHE A 69 -4.69 20.48 -10.53
N PRO A 70 -3.50 20.79 -9.97
CA PRO A 70 -2.64 19.81 -9.30
C PRO A 70 -3.31 19.31 -8.00
N ASN A 71 -4.30 18.44 -8.14
CA ASN A 71 -5.15 17.89 -7.08
C ASN A 71 -5.06 16.35 -7.14
N PRO A 72 -5.12 15.61 -6.01
CA PRO A 72 -5.22 14.14 -5.99
C PRO A 72 -6.28 13.54 -6.92
N LEU A 73 -7.34 14.28 -7.26
CA LEU A 73 -8.36 13.85 -8.21
C LEU A 73 -7.87 13.73 -9.66
N ARG A 74 -6.70 14.28 -10.00
CA ARG A 74 -6.09 14.17 -11.34
C ARG A 74 -5.89 12.72 -11.77
N TYR A 75 -5.61 11.83 -10.82
CA TYR A 75 -5.32 10.43 -11.08
C TYR A 75 -6.49 9.49 -10.78
N PHE A 76 -7.59 10.02 -10.25
CA PHE A 76 -8.83 9.26 -10.06
C PHE A 76 -9.40 8.79 -11.41
N PHE A 77 -9.11 9.54 -12.48
CA PHE A 77 -9.55 9.30 -13.86
C PHE A 77 -8.43 8.83 -14.79
N CYS A 78 -7.39 8.17 -14.28
CA CYS A 78 -6.43 7.46 -15.14
C CYS A 78 -7.07 6.16 -15.67
N THR A 79 -8.11 6.34 -16.47
CA THR A 79 -8.86 5.27 -17.14
C THR A 79 -8.63 5.41 -18.65
N TYR A 80 -8.20 4.33 -19.28
CA TYR A 80 -8.05 4.24 -20.73
C TYR A 80 -9.07 3.27 -21.29
N VAL A 81 -9.56 3.60 -22.48
CA VAL A 81 -10.60 2.85 -23.17
C VAL A 81 -10.05 2.43 -24.53
N ALA A 82 -10.24 1.16 -24.86
CA ALA A 82 -9.95 0.61 -26.18
C ALA A 82 -11.22 0.70 -27.04
N GLU A 83 -11.10 1.33 -28.20
CA GLU A 83 -12.19 1.52 -29.16
C GLU A 83 -11.84 0.85 -30.50
N GLN A 84 -12.77 0.05 -31.02
CA GLN A 84 -12.72 -0.60 -32.32
C GLN A 84 -14.03 -0.30 -33.06
N VAL A 85 -13.95 0.26 -34.27
CA VAL A 85 -15.13 0.62 -35.09
C VAL A 85 -16.17 1.46 -34.32
N SER A 86 -15.73 2.49 -33.60
CA SER A 86 -16.59 3.37 -32.78
C SER A 86 -17.32 2.70 -31.60
N GLN A 87 -16.97 1.45 -31.27
CA GLN A 87 -17.49 0.74 -30.11
C GLN A 87 -16.39 0.51 -29.09
N VAL A 88 -16.73 0.63 -27.80
CA VAL A 88 -15.80 0.38 -26.70
C VAL A 88 -15.67 -1.12 -26.50
N CYS A 89 -14.45 -1.64 -26.63
CA CYS A 89 -14.15 -3.06 -26.53
C CYS A 89 -13.41 -3.44 -25.24
N GLY A 90 -12.91 -2.45 -24.49
CA GLY A 90 -12.28 -2.71 -23.20
C GLY A 90 -11.88 -1.45 -22.46
N MET A 91 -11.62 -1.59 -21.17
CA MET A 91 -11.22 -0.53 -20.26
C MET A 91 -10.08 -1.00 -19.37
N ILE A 92 -9.17 -0.09 -19.05
CA ILE A 92 -8.19 -0.27 -17.98
C ILE A 92 -8.22 0.93 -17.04
N GLN A 93 -8.29 0.68 -15.75
CA GLN A 93 -8.18 1.69 -14.71
C GLN A 93 -6.88 1.52 -13.93
N VAL A 94 -6.09 2.59 -13.86
CA VAL A 94 -4.81 2.60 -13.13
C VAL A 94 -4.76 3.77 -12.16
N ALA A 95 -4.00 3.64 -11.08
CA ALA A 95 -3.81 4.70 -10.10
C ALA A 95 -2.38 4.67 -9.52
N PRO A 96 -1.82 5.82 -9.11
CA PRO A 96 -0.56 5.84 -8.38
C PRO A 96 -0.74 5.19 -7.01
N PHE A 97 0.18 4.31 -6.64
CA PHE A 97 0.21 3.63 -5.34
C PHE A 97 0.92 4.47 -4.28
N ASN A 98 1.98 5.19 -4.67
CA ASN A 98 2.73 6.11 -3.81
C ASN A 98 2.72 7.55 -4.35
N LYS A 99 3.04 8.52 -3.49
CA LYS A 99 3.01 9.95 -3.83
C LYS A 99 4.16 10.38 -4.73
N THR A 100 5.27 9.64 -4.72
CA THR A 100 6.37 9.81 -5.68
C THR A 100 6.01 9.33 -7.08
N ARG A 101 4.90 8.58 -7.23
CA ARG A 101 4.38 8.04 -8.50
C ARG A 101 5.34 7.08 -9.20
N SER A 102 6.27 6.49 -8.45
CA SER A 102 7.16 5.44 -8.96
C SER A 102 6.46 4.09 -9.04
N THR A 103 5.47 3.84 -8.18
CA THR A 103 4.69 2.60 -8.18
C THR A 103 3.24 2.89 -8.53
N TRP A 104 2.71 2.12 -9.47
CA TRP A 104 1.33 2.24 -9.97
C TRP A 104 0.58 0.94 -9.79
N TYR A 105 -0.72 1.04 -9.59
CA TYR A 105 -1.62 -0.07 -9.35
C TYR A 105 -2.64 -0.17 -10.49
N VAL A 106 -2.80 -1.36 -11.08
CA VAL A 106 -3.91 -1.63 -12.01
C VAL A 106 -5.10 -2.07 -11.18
N LYS A 107 -6.16 -1.25 -11.16
CA LYS A 107 -7.36 -1.53 -10.39
C LYS A 107 -8.23 -2.59 -11.06
N GLN A 108 -8.44 -2.43 -12.36
CA GLN A 108 -9.30 -3.32 -13.13
C GLN A 108 -8.91 -3.24 -14.60
N VAL A 109 -8.98 -4.38 -15.28
CA VAL A 109 -8.96 -4.50 -16.74
C VAL A 109 -10.23 -5.23 -17.11
N THR A 110 -11.10 -4.57 -17.88
CA THR A 110 -12.34 -5.18 -18.37
C THR A 110 -12.31 -5.23 -19.88
N VAL A 111 -12.80 -6.31 -20.47
CA VAL A 111 -12.82 -6.51 -21.92
C VAL A 111 -14.16 -7.08 -22.33
N ASP A 112 -14.78 -6.49 -23.35
CA ASP A 112 -16.10 -6.92 -23.81
C ASP A 112 -16.06 -8.32 -24.41
N ALA A 113 -16.52 -9.31 -23.64
CA ALA A 113 -16.63 -10.68 -24.12
C ALA A 113 -17.76 -10.86 -25.16
N ALA A 114 -18.80 -10.00 -25.14
CA ALA A 114 -19.97 -10.11 -26.00
C ALA A 114 -19.70 -9.61 -27.43
N ILE A 115 -18.91 -8.54 -27.59
CA ILE A 115 -18.47 -8.07 -28.92
C ILE A 115 -17.49 -9.08 -29.55
N LEU A 116 -16.68 -9.75 -28.73
CA LEU A 116 -15.58 -10.60 -29.19
C LEU A 116 -15.96 -12.07 -29.47
N SER A 117 -17.25 -12.40 -29.42
CA SER A 117 -17.82 -13.67 -29.93
C SER A 117 -16.95 -14.91 -29.63
N GLY A 118 -16.70 -15.21 -28.35
CA GLY A 118 -16.11 -16.48 -27.92
C GLY A 118 -14.62 -16.70 -28.24
N ILE A 119 -13.90 -15.70 -28.75
CA ILE A 119 -12.48 -15.81 -29.06
C ILE A 119 -11.65 -15.24 -27.91
N THR A 120 -11.31 -16.09 -26.94
CA THR A 120 -10.48 -15.73 -25.76
C THR A 120 -9.11 -15.14 -26.12
N SER A 121 -8.58 -15.43 -27.31
CA SER A 121 -7.31 -14.84 -27.74
C SER A 121 -7.42 -13.34 -28.02
N LEU A 122 -8.54 -12.88 -28.57
CA LEU A 122 -8.75 -11.46 -28.90
C LEU A 122 -8.97 -10.61 -27.65
N SER A 123 -9.64 -11.15 -26.62
CA SER A 123 -9.80 -10.44 -25.36
C SER A 123 -8.47 -10.29 -24.62
N SER A 124 -7.65 -11.33 -24.60
CA SER A 124 -6.27 -11.26 -24.07
C SER A 124 -5.38 -10.29 -24.86
N ASP A 125 -5.56 -10.22 -26.19
CA ASP A 125 -4.80 -9.29 -27.04
C ASP A 125 -5.17 -7.82 -26.77
N ILE A 126 -6.45 -7.50 -26.60
CA ILE A 126 -6.91 -6.14 -26.26
C ILE A 126 -6.43 -5.76 -24.86
N GLY A 127 -6.58 -6.65 -23.87
CA GLY A 127 -6.07 -6.43 -22.51
C GLY A 127 -4.56 -6.19 -22.50
N SER A 128 -3.81 -6.95 -23.30
CA SER A 128 -2.36 -6.79 -23.44
C SER A 128 -1.98 -5.48 -24.11
N GLN A 129 -2.75 -5.01 -25.09
CA GLN A 129 -2.53 -3.71 -25.74
C GLN A 129 -2.83 -2.55 -24.78
N LEU A 130 -3.91 -2.65 -24.00
CA LEU A 130 -4.24 -1.67 -22.95
C LEU A 130 -3.13 -1.56 -21.91
N LEU A 131 -2.65 -2.70 -21.40
CA LEU A 131 -1.53 -2.74 -20.45
C LEU A 131 -0.26 -2.12 -21.05
N ARG A 132 0.12 -2.53 -22.27
CA ARG A 132 1.28 -1.98 -22.99
C ARG A 132 1.18 -0.47 -23.19
N HIS A 133 0.00 0.04 -23.54
CA HIS A 133 -0.23 1.47 -23.67
C HIS A 133 -0.01 2.19 -22.34
N CYS A 134 -0.53 1.67 -21.21
CA CYS A 134 -0.30 2.25 -19.89
C CYS A 134 1.19 2.27 -19.52
N PHE A 135 1.93 1.19 -19.81
CA PHE A 135 3.37 1.11 -19.55
C PHE A 135 4.19 2.13 -20.35
N GLN A 136 3.69 2.56 -21.51
CA GLN A 136 4.34 3.56 -22.37
C GLN A 136 3.90 4.98 -22.04
N ALA A 137 2.61 5.18 -21.77
CA ALA A 137 2.04 6.50 -21.52
C ALA A 137 2.46 7.06 -20.16
N ILE A 138 2.64 6.20 -19.15
CA ILE A 138 2.98 6.60 -17.77
C ILE A 138 4.47 6.35 -17.54
N TRP A 139 5.28 7.30 -18.00
CA TRP A 139 6.74 7.25 -17.91
C TRP A 139 7.30 7.35 -16.47
N GLU A 140 6.51 7.90 -15.54
CA GLU A 140 6.87 7.98 -14.12
C GLU A 140 6.84 6.61 -13.42
N ALA A 141 6.05 5.66 -13.96
CA ALA A 141 5.86 4.33 -13.39
C ALA A 141 7.12 3.47 -13.59
N ARG A 142 7.82 3.20 -12.50
CA ARG A 142 8.93 2.24 -12.44
C ARG A 142 8.46 0.83 -12.13
N THR A 143 7.38 0.72 -11.36
CA THR A 143 6.82 -0.55 -10.92
C THR A 143 5.30 -0.55 -11.07
N TRP A 144 4.77 -1.67 -11.53
CA TRP A 144 3.34 -1.93 -11.60
C TRP A 144 2.97 -3.01 -10.61
N LEU A 145 1.86 -2.81 -9.92
CA LEU A 145 1.24 -3.71 -8.96
C LEU A 145 -0.15 -4.08 -9.46
N ILE A 146 -0.53 -5.32 -9.20
CA ILE A 146 -1.88 -5.84 -9.46
C ILE A 146 -2.28 -6.78 -8.34
N GLU A 147 -3.58 -6.90 -8.13
CA GLU A 147 -4.20 -7.96 -7.35
C GLU A 147 -5.15 -8.73 -8.26
N VAL A 148 -5.04 -10.05 -8.28
CA VAL A 148 -5.89 -10.91 -9.11
C VAL A 148 -6.38 -12.10 -8.28
N ASN A 149 -7.66 -12.44 -8.39
CA ASN A 149 -8.20 -13.62 -7.74
C ASN A 149 -7.54 -14.88 -8.32
N VAL A 150 -7.14 -15.82 -7.47
CA VAL A 150 -6.48 -17.06 -7.90
C VAL A 150 -7.39 -17.94 -8.76
N ASN A 151 -8.70 -17.81 -8.59
CA ASN A 151 -9.70 -18.55 -9.35
C ASN A 151 -9.87 -18.01 -10.79
N ASP A 152 -9.57 -16.72 -11.03
CA ASP A 152 -9.63 -16.13 -12.36
C ASP A 152 -8.34 -16.41 -13.15
N LYS A 153 -8.32 -17.60 -13.75
CA LYS A 153 -7.20 -18.06 -14.58
C LYS A 153 -7.00 -17.20 -15.83
N SER A 154 -8.04 -16.54 -16.33
CA SER A 154 -7.98 -15.80 -17.60
C SER A 154 -7.22 -14.49 -17.42
N THR A 155 -7.59 -13.70 -16.43
CA THR A 155 -6.94 -12.44 -16.08
C THR A 155 -5.54 -12.69 -15.53
N LEU A 156 -5.36 -13.75 -14.75
CA LEU A 156 -4.04 -14.18 -14.29
C LEU A 156 -3.11 -14.58 -15.44
N ALA A 157 -3.62 -15.28 -16.46
CA ALA A 157 -2.85 -15.59 -17.67
C ALA A 157 -2.47 -14.32 -18.45
N LEU A 158 -3.40 -13.37 -18.61
CA LEU A 158 -3.15 -12.08 -19.23
C LEU A 158 -1.99 -11.34 -18.56
N TYR A 159 -1.99 -11.27 -17.22
CA TYR A 159 -0.93 -10.60 -16.48
C TYR A 159 0.41 -11.34 -16.56
N ARG A 160 0.42 -12.67 -16.45
CA ARG A 160 1.66 -13.45 -16.63
C ARG A 160 2.26 -13.28 -18.03
N GLN A 161 1.44 -13.27 -19.08
CA GLN A 161 1.88 -13.00 -20.46
C GLN A 161 2.47 -11.60 -20.60
N ASN A 162 1.96 -10.64 -19.84
CA ASN A 162 2.49 -9.28 -19.78
C ASN A 162 3.64 -9.11 -18.76
N GLY A 163 4.26 -10.20 -18.30
CA GLY A 163 5.49 -10.15 -17.51
C GLY A 163 5.31 -9.78 -16.03
N PHE A 164 4.11 -9.89 -15.49
CA PHE A 164 3.90 -9.80 -14.05
C PHE A 164 4.38 -11.08 -13.34
N GLN A 165 5.07 -10.90 -12.21
CA GLN A 165 5.59 -11.95 -11.36
C GLN A 165 4.89 -11.90 -10.00
N THR A 166 4.57 -13.06 -9.44
CA THR A 166 3.94 -13.19 -8.13
C THR A 166 4.84 -12.64 -7.03
N LEU A 167 4.28 -11.85 -6.13
CA LEU A 167 4.97 -11.26 -4.99
C LEU A 167 4.55 -11.84 -3.65
N ALA A 168 3.24 -11.93 -3.44
CA ALA A 168 2.65 -12.39 -2.19
C ALA A 168 1.25 -12.92 -2.45
N HIS A 169 0.84 -13.88 -1.63
CA HIS A 169 -0.55 -14.31 -1.51
C HIS A 169 -1.27 -13.44 -0.48
N LEU A 170 -2.51 -13.08 -0.78
CA LEU A 170 -3.37 -12.31 0.09
C LEU A 170 -4.61 -13.13 0.40
N THR A 171 -4.98 -13.10 1.66
CA THR A 171 -6.19 -13.74 2.17
C THR A 171 -7.07 -12.66 2.77
N SER A 172 -8.28 -12.52 2.23
CA SER A 172 -9.31 -11.67 2.81
C SER A 172 -10.06 -12.47 3.87
N TRP A 173 -10.12 -11.91 5.06
CA TRP A 173 -10.75 -12.49 6.23
C TRP A 173 -11.99 -11.69 6.59
N ALA A 174 -13.09 -12.37 6.88
CA ALA A 174 -14.29 -11.80 7.45
C ALA A 174 -14.44 -12.27 8.89
N ILE A 175 -14.48 -11.32 9.83
CA ILE A 175 -14.72 -11.58 11.24
C ILE A 175 -16.19 -11.29 11.49
N ALA A 176 -16.96 -12.32 11.83
CA ALA A 176 -18.40 -12.22 12.08
C ALA A 176 -18.71 -11.32 13.28
N SER A 177 -19.90 -10.71 13.28
CA SER A 177 -20.36 -9.84 14.37
C SER A 177 -20.35 -10.52 15.73
N ASP A 178 -20.64 -11.81 15.79
CA ASP A 178 -20.74 -12.58 17.04
C ASP A 178 -19.36 -12.73 17.70
N ILE A 179 -18.33 -12.98 16.88
CA ILE A 179 -16.93 -13.04 17.31
C ILE A 179 -16.48 -11.65 17.79
N LEU A 180 -16.88 -10.59 17.08
CA LEU A 180 -16.57 -9.22 17.47
C LEU A 180 -17.21 -8.85 18.81
N GLN A 181 -18.45 -9.27 19.06
CA GLN A 181 -19.11 -9.04 20.35
C GLN A 181 -18.32 -9.68 21.50
N ALA A 182 -17.91 -10.94 21.34
CA ALA A 182 -17.08 -11.63 22.32
C ALA A 182 -15.72 -10.95 22.53
N LEU A 183 -15.05 -10.52 21.45
CA LEU A 183 -13.78 -9.80 21.54
C LEU A 183 -13.93 -8.42 22.20
N ALA A 184 -15.09 -7.77 22.05
CA ALA A 184 -15.37 -6.46 22.63
C ALA A 184 -15.65 -6.50 24.15
N GLU A 185 -15.89 -7.67 24.74
CA GLU A 185 -16.02 -7.84 26.19
C GLU A 185 -14.69 -7.71 26.91
N ARG A 186 -13.59 -8.05 26.22
CA ARG A 186 -12.23 -7.95 26.77
C ARG A 186 -11.76 -6.50 26.76
N GLU A 187 -11.17 -6.06 27.87
CA GLU A 187 -10.43 -4.80 27.92
C GLU A 187 -9.03 -5.00 27.32
N PRO A 188 -8.68 -4.29 26.22
CA PRO A 188 -7.38 -4.46 25.58
C PRO A 188 -6.28 -3.74 26.36
N ASP A 189 -5.15 -4.42 26.56
CA ASP A 189 -3.97 -3.84 27.19
C ASP A 189 -3.08 -3.17 26.13
N LEU A 190 -3.35 -1.89 25.87
CA LEU A 190 -2.64 -1.07 24.88
C LEU A 190 -1.97 0.12 25.56
N PRO A 191 -0.75 -0.04 26.11
CA PRO A 191 -0.19 0.89 27.09
C PRO A 191 0.11 2.31 26.58
N ASN A 192 0.02 2.61 25.28
CA ASN A 192 0.05 3.98 24.74
C ASN A 192 -0.63 4.02 23.36
N LEU A 193 -1.94 3.78 23.31
CA LEU A 193 -2.69 3.95 22.08
C LEU A 193 -2.90 5.45 21.78
N LEU A 194 -2.33 5.92 20.67
CA LEU A 194 -2.38 7.32 20.26
C LEU A 194 -3.11 7.48 18.92
N PRO A 195 -3.84 8.60 18.71
CA PRO A 195 -4.42 8.91 17.41
C PRO A 195 -3.32 9.25 16.42
N VAL A 196 -3.54 8.89 15.16
CA VAL A 196 -2.56 9.12 14.09
C VAL A 196 -2.53 10.59 13.67
N SER A 197 -1.35 11.20 13.68
CA SER A 197 -1.11 12.55 13.17
C SER A 197 -0.03 12.56 12.07
N ASN A 198 0.06 13.67 11.34
CA ASN A 198 1.11 13.88 10.34
C ASN A 198 2.52 13.90 10.94
N ALA A 199 2.65 14.22 12.22
CA ALA A 199 3.92 14.16 12.95
C ALA A 199 4.45 12.73 13.08
N ASP A 200 3.54 11.75 13.13
CA ASP A 200 3.85 10.35 13.38
C ASP A 200 4.21 9.58 12.11
N ALA A 201 4.17 10.24 10.94
CA ALA A 201 4.41 9.62 9.64
C ALA A 201 5.75 8.88 9.55
N VAL A 202 6.78 9.34 10.28
CA VAL A 202 8.08 8.66 10.37
C VAL A 202 7.95 7.34 11.13
N LEU A 203 7.25 7.33 12.26
CA LEU A 203 7.04 6.14 13.07
C LEU A 203 6.22 5.09 12.31
N LEU A 204 5.18 5.53 11.59
CA LEU A 204 4.36 4.63 10.77
C LEU A 204 5.14 4.07 9.58
N HIS A 205 5.97 4.89 8.92
CA HIS A 205 6.84 4.42 7.85
C HIS A 205 7.87 3.38 8.34
N GLN A 206 8.42 3.58 9.54
CA GLN A 206 9.31 2.61 10.16
C GLN A 206 8.59 1.30 10.49
N LEU A 207 7.39 1.38 11.06
CA LEU A 207 6.55 0.21 11.35
C LEU A 207 6.23 -0.58 10.07
N ASP A 208 5.73 0.10 9.04
CA ASP A 208 5.43 -0.48 7.72
C ASP A 208 6.69 -1.15 7.11
N THR A 209 7.84 -0.50 7.23
CA THR A 209 9.13 -1.03 6.79
C THR A 209 9.48 -2.32 7.53
N VAL A 210 9.44 -2.36 8.87
CA VAL A 210 9.84 -3.56 9.62
C VAL A 210 8.86 -4.72 9.47
N SER A 211 7.58 -4.43 9.18
CA SER A 211 6.52 -5.44 9.04
C SER A 211 6.43 -6.10 7.66
N MET A 212 7.27 -5.70 6.69
CA MET A 212 7.27 -6.27 5.34
C MET A 212 8.63 -6.87 4.95
N PRO A 213 8.69 -7.87 4.05
CA PRO A 213 9.95 -8.36 3.48
C PRO A 213 10.64 -7.32 2.58
N PRO A 214 11.99 -7.34 2.45
CA PRO A 214 12.74 -6.37 1.65
C PRO A 214 12.27 -6.24 0.19
N LEU A 215 11.92 -7.36 -0.46
CA LEU A 215 11.44 -7.36 -1.84
C LEU A 215 10.12 -6.57 -1.99
N ILE A 216 9.17 -6.79 -1.08
CA ILE A 216 7.89 -6.08 -1.06
C ILE A 216 8.09 -4.59 -0.82
N ARG A 217 8.96 -4.22 0.14
CA ARG A 217 9.31 -2.82 0.41
C ARG A 217 9.84 -2.12 -0.83
N GLN A 218 10.72 -2.78 -1.58
CA GLN A 218 11.32 -2.22 -2.79
C GLN A 218 10.28 -2.01 -3.90
N VAL A 219 9.34 -2.94 -4.06
CA VAL A 219 8.27 -2.83 -5.06
C VAL A 219 7.31 -1.70 -4.69
N PHE A 220 6.94 -1.60 -3.41
CA PHE A 220 6.02 -0.58 -2.92
C PHE A 220 6.62 0.83 -2.97
N ASP A 221 7.94 0.94 -2.78
CA ASP A 221 8.71 2.20 -2.83
C ASP A 221 8.03 3.32 -2.01
N ARG A 222 7.54 2.94 -0.82
CA ARG A 222 6.84 3.85 0.09
C ARG A 222 7.85 4.69 0.87
N HIS A 223 7.54 5.97 0.99
CA HIS A 223 8.31 6.95 1.75
C HIS A 223 7.46 7.57 2.86
N VAL A 224 8.11 8.24 3.81
CA VAL A 224 7.46 8.98 4.91
C VAL A 224 6.35 9.90 4.42
N ILE A 225 6.49 10.51 3.24
CA ILE A 225 5.47 11.39 2.69
C ILE A 225 4.15 10.66 2.44
N ASP A 226 4.16 9.36 2.13
CA ASP A 226 2.97 8.55 1.85
C ASP A 226 2.07 8.41 3.07
N PHE A 227 2.68 8.32 4.26
CA PHE A 227 1.97 8.21 5.55
C PHE A 227 1.41 9.53 6.07
N ARG A 228 1.75 10.66 5.42
CA ARG A 228 1.16 11.95 5.76
C ARG A 228 -0.26 12.03 5.19
N SER A 229 -1.22 12.37 6.02
CA SER A 229 -2.53 12.83 5.57
C SER A 229 -2.35 14.22 4.96
N GLY A 230 -2.37 14.34 3.62
CA GLY A 230 -2.37 15.65 2.98
C GLY A 230 -3.63 16.43 3.34
N LEU A 231 -3.56 17.76 3.39
CA LEU A 231 -4.73 18.64 3.63
C LEU A 231 -5.89 18.34 2.65
N PHE A 232 -5.56 17.87 1.44
CA PHE A 232 -6.54 17.42 0.42
C PHE A 232 -7.00 15.97 0.58
N GLY A 233 -6.23 15.11 1.26
CA GLY A 233 -6.65 13.75 1.62
C GLY A 233 -7.84 13.78 2.58
N SER A 234 -7.88 14.76 3.49
CA SER A 234 -9.04 15.02 4.35
C SER A 234 -10.25 15.55 3.57
N ILE A 235 -10.06 16.22 2.43
CA ILE A 235 -11.16 16.72 1.57
C ILE A 235 -11.73 15.57 0.72
N VAL A 236 -10.88 14.71 0.14
CA VAL A 236 -11.33 13.50 -0.56
C VAL A 236 -11.98 12.52 0.42
N LYS A 237 -11.43 12.35 1.63
CA LYS A 237 -12.09 11.61 2.71
C LYS A 237 -13.41 12.26 3.11
N ARG A 238 -13.55 13.59 3.14
CA ARG A 238 -14.81 14.29 3.44
C ARG A 238 -15.85 14.16 2.33
N VAL A 239 -15.43 14.16 1.05
CA VAL A 239 -16.30 13.91 -0.10
C VAL A 239 -16.72 12.44 -0.17
N SER A 240 -15.78 11.51 0.06
CA SER A 240 -16.07 10.08 0.22
C SER A 240 -16.98 9.83 1.43
N HIS A 241 -16.73 10.48 2.56
CA HIS A 241 -17.57 10.38 3.76
C HIS A 241 -18.99 10.94 3.52
N TRP A 242 -19.12 12.02 2.75
CA TRP A 242 -20.42 12.57 2.35
C TRP A 242 -21.18 11.66 1.36
N LEU A 243 -20.45 10.97 0.47
CA LEU A 243 -21.04 10.07 -0.52
C LEU A 243 -21.31 8.66 0.04
N ASN A 244 -20.50 8.19 0.99
CA ASN A 244 -20.47 6.79 1.44
C ASN A 244 -20.86 6.59 2.92
N LYS A 245 -21.07 7.66 3.71
CA LYS A 245 -21.36 7.61 5.16
C LYS A 245 -20.42 6.66 5.94
N THR A 246 -19.18 6.57 5.49
CA THR A 246 -18.15 5.73 6.11
C THR A 246 -17.27 6.63 6.96
N ASP A 247 -17.21 6.33 8.26
CA ASP A 247 -16.25 6.96 9.17
C ASP A 247 -14.96 6.15 9.19
N SER A 248 -13.83 6.84 9.44
CA SER A 248 -12.53 6.18 9.59
C SER A 248 -11.88 6.61 10.90
N ILE A 249 -11.47 5.66 11.71
CA ILE A 249 -10.67 5.88 12.91
C ILE A 249 -9.35 5.13 12.76
N SER A 250 -8.24 5.82 13.04
CA SER A 250 -6.91 5.22 12.99
C SER A 250 -6.12 5.52 14.24
N GLY A 251 -5.42 4.52 14.76
CA GLY A 251 -4.60 4.61 15.96
C GLY A 251 -3.31 3.82 15.81
N TYR A 252 -2.31 4.16 16.61
CA TYR A 252 -1.05 3.43 16.69
C TYR A 252 -0.62 3.25 18.14
N VAL A 253 0.10 2.17 18.41
CA VAL A 253 0.63 1.84 19.74
C VAL A 253 2.08 2.28 19.77
N PHE A 254 2.39 3.19 20.69
CA PHE A 254 3.73 3.71 20.89
C PHE A 254 4.47 2.96 22.01
N GLU A 255 5.72 2.58 21.77
CA GLU A 255 6.59 2.01 22.78
C GLU A 255 7.63 3.05 23.25
N PRO A 256 7.54 3.58 24.49
CA PRO A 256 8.42 4.64 24.95
C PRO A 256 9.90 4.25 25.02
N GLN A 257 10.19 2.96 25.30
CA GLN A 257 11.56 2.48 25.46
C GLN A 257 12.34 2.54 24.14
N ARG A 258 11.72 2.08 23.04
CA ARG A 258 12.33 2.09 21.70
C ARG A 258 12.03 3.35 20.91
N LYS A 259 11.11 4.20 21.40
CA LYS A 259 10.57 5.38 20.71
C LYS A 259 10.06 5.03 19.32
N ALA A 260 9.36 3.90 19.21
CA ALA A 260 8.90 3.33 17.95
C ALA A 260 7.40 3.03 18.01
N ALA A 261 6.73 3.07 16.86
CA ALA A 261 5.41 2.49 16.72
C ALA A 261 5.54 0.97 16.59
N ILE A 262 4.81 0.23 17.42
CA ILE A 262 4.85 -1.24 17.45
C ILE A 262 3.56 -1.89 16.89
N GLY A 263 2.50 -1.10 16.75
CA GLY A 263 1.24 -1.51 16.13
C GLY A 263 0.50 -0.33 15.55
N TYR A 264 -0.29 -0.56 14.51
CA TYR A 264 -1.11 0.41 13.81
C TYR A 264 -2.39 -0.26 13.34
N PHE A 265 -3.51 0.46 13.47
CA PHE A 265 -4.77 0.06 12.85
C PHE A 265 -5.47 1.25 12.22
N ASN A 266 -6.26 0.96 11.20
CA ASN A 266 -7.18 1.88 10.56
C ASN A 266 -8.49 1.16 10.29
N LEU A 267 -9.55 1.62 10.92
CA LEU A 267 -10.87 1.03 10.88
C LEU A 267 -11.83 1.97 10.17
N GLN A 268 -12.37 1.49 9.05
CA GLN A 268 -13.43 2.14 8.29
C GLN A 268 -14.74 1.44 8.60
N PHE A 269 -15.71 2.17 9.15
CA PHE A 269 -16.98 1.59 9.59
C PHE A 269 -18.18 2.33 9.00
N CYS A 270 -19.26 1.59 8.81
CA CYS A 270 -20.53 2.09 8.30
C CYS A 270 -21.52 2.21 9.46
N ARG A 271 -22.09 3.40 9.67
CA ARG A 271 -23.10 3.59 10.74
C ARG A 271 -24.46 3.01 10.38
N ASP A 272 -24.76 2.90 9.09
CA ASP A 272 -26.09 2.60 8.57
C ASP A 272 -26.36 1.09 8.45
N GLY A 273 -25.38 0.22 8.73
CA GLY A 273 -25.58 -1.23 8.60
C GLY A 273 -25.59 -1.74 7.15
N SER A 274 -25.31 -0.87 6.17
CA SER A 274 -25.44 -1.20 4.75
C SER A 274 -24.29 -2.02 4.15
N ARG A 275 -23.09 -1.93 4.74
CA ARG A 275 -21.86 -2.57 4.22
C ARG A 275 -20.93 -3.02 5.35
N PRO A 276 -20.15 -4.09 5.18
CA PRO A 276 -19.18 -4.53 6.19
C PRO A 276 -18.16 -3.43 6.50
N HIS A 277 -17.57 -3.52 7.69
CA HIS A 277 -16.46 -2.67 8.10
C HIS A 277 -15.16 -3.16 7.46
N TYR A 278 -14.21 -2.26 7.23
CA TYR A 278 -12.90 -2.59 6.66
C TYR A 278 -11.80 -2.16 7.62
N ALA A 279 -10.88 -3.08 7.94
CA ALA A 279 -9.77 -2.83 8.83
C ALA A 279 -8.43 -3.10 8.15
N GLU A 280 -7.51 -2.15 8.30
CA GLU A 280 -6.09 -2.34 8.02
C GLU A 280 -5.37 -2.50 9.37
N LEU A 281 -4.49 -3.48 9.44
CA LEU A 281 -3.73 -3.80 10.64
C LEU A 281 -2.26 -3.96 10.26
N THR A 282 -1.37 -3.37 11.03
CA THR A 282 0.09 -3.55 10.89
C THR A 282 0.67 -3.69 12.28
N VAL A 283 1.41 -4.77 12.51
CA VAL A 283 2.03 -5.06 13.80
C VAL A 283 3.49 -5.37 13.55
N HIS A 284 4.36 -4.89 14.43
CA HIS A 284 5.78 -5.20 14.37
C HIS A 284 5.97 -6.69 14.62
N PRO A 285 6.76 -7.43 13.81
CA PRO A 285 6.98 -8.87 13.97
C PRO A 285 7.49 -9.35 15.34
N ALA A 286 8.04 -8.46 16.18
CA ALA A 286 8.51 -8.79 17.52
C ALA A 286 7.42 -8.63 18.60
N TYR A 287 6.25 -8.11 18.22
CA TYR A 287 5.14 -7.74 19.11
C TYR A 287 3.82 -8.37 18.62
N THR A 288 3.88 -9.61 18.12
CA THR A 288 2.71 -10.34 17.58
C THR A 288 1.59 -10.54 18.60
N TRP A 289 1.92 -10.49 19.90
CA TRP A 289 0.93 -10.45 20.98
C TRP A 289 -0.06 -9.27 20.90
N LEU A 290 0.23 -8.23 20.10
CA LEU A 290 -0.68 -7.10 19.89
C LEU A 290 -1.89 -7.44 19.01
N TYR A 291 -1.87 -8.50 18.21
CA TYR A 291 -3.01 -8.86 17.36
C TYR A 291 -4.33 -8.98 18.12
N PRO A 292 -4.44 -9.76 19.22
CA PRO A 292 -5.66 -9.81 20.02
C PRO A 292 -6.04 -8.47 20.63
N GLU A 293 -5.08 -7.67 21.13
CA GLU A 293 -5.37 -6.39 21.78
C GLU A 293 -5.93 -5.36 20.78
N LEU A 294 -5.33 -5.28 19.60
CA LEU A 294 -5.78 -4.37 18.54
C LEU A 294 -7.13 -4.80 17.96
N LEU A 295 -7.37 -6.10 17.81
CA LEU A 295 -8.67 -6.61 17.35
C LEU A 295 -9.76 -6.41 18.40
N ALA A 296 -9.48 -6.62 19.68
CA ALA A 296 -10.41 -6.30 20.77
C ALA A 296 -10.72 -4.79 20.81
N GLN A 297 -9.71 -3.93 20.61
CA GLN A 297 -9.94 -2.48 20.50
C GLN A 297 -10.83 -2.11 19.31
N MET A 298 -10.60 -2.68 18.13
CA MET A 298 -11.45 -2.45 16.96
C MET A 298 -12.88 -2.97 17.19
N ALA A 299 -13.03 -4.13 17.83
CA ALA A 299 -14.32 -4.69 18.20
C ALA A 299 -15.09 -3.76 19.16
N ARG A 300 -14.41 -3.18 20.16
CA ARG A 300 -14.99 -2.17 21.06
C ARG A 300 -15.46 -0.92 20.32
N LEU A 301 -14.73 -0.47 19.29
CA LEU A 301 -15.10 0.71 18.49
C LEU A 301 -16.39 0.49 17.67
N VAL A 302 -16.70 -0.75 17.30
CA VAL A 302 -17.89 -1.09 16.50
C VAL A 302 -19.02 -1.69 17.33
N LYS A 303 -18.82 -1.89 18.63
CA LYS A 303 -19.80 -2.52 19.54
C LYS A 303 -21.15 -1.82 19.53
N ASP A 304 -21.15 -0.49 19.45
CA ASP A 304 -22.36 0.35 19.47
C ASP A 304 -22.96 0.56 18.05
N LEU A 305 -22.36 -0.02 17.03
CA LEU A 305 -22.84 0.03 15.64
C LEU A 305 -23.73 -1.17 15.32
N PRO A 306 -24.55 -1.11 14.25
CA PRO A 306 -25.28 -2.29 13.80
C PRO A 306 -24.34 -3.50 13.62
N PRO A 307 -24.82 -4.73 13.90
CA PRO A 307 -24.00 -5.93 13.82
C PRO A 307 -23.56 -6.17 12.38
N GLN A 308 -22.27 -6.01 12.14
CA GLN A 308 -21.63 -6.17 10.83
C GLN A 308 -20.28 -6.86 10.98
N SER A 309 -19.83 -7.53 9.91
CA SER A 309 -18.51 -8.12 9.88
C SER A 309 -17.41 -7.06 9.72
N ILE A 310 -16.23 -7.35 10.25
CA ILE A 310 -14.99 -6.62 9.91
C ILE A 310 -14.22 -7.45 8.89
N HIS A 311 -13.91 -6.84 7.75
CA HIS A 311 -13.08 -7.41 6.70
C HIS A 311 -11.64 -6.92 6.85
N LEU A 312 -10.69 -7.85 6.83
CA LEU A 312 -9.26 -7.58 6.96
C LEU A 312 -8.47 -8.40 5.95
N THR A 313 -7.45 -7.79 5.36
CA THR A 313 -6.55 -8.50 4.46
C THR A 313 -5.26 -8.89 5.19
N SER A 314 -4.88 -10.15 5.04
CA SER A 314 -3.59 -10.68 5.49
C SER A 314 -2.73 -11.08 4.29
N THR A 315 -1.42 -11.13 4.52
CA THR A 315 -0.43 -11.59 3.54
C THR A 315 0.26 -12.85 4.05
N ASP A 316 0.76 -13.68 3.14
CA ASP A 316 1.47 -14.93 3.45
C ASP A 316 2.69 -14.76 4.38
N TYR A 317 3.39 -13.63 4.30
CA TYR A 317 4.53 -13.32 5.17
C TYR A 317 4.13 -12.82 6.58
N GLN A 318 2.83 -12.74 6.88
CA GLN A 318 2.28 -12.37 8.20
C GLN A 318 1.60 -13.59 8.84
N GLN A 319 2.35 -14.68 8.97
CA GLN A 319 1.83 -15.98 9.41
C GLN A 319 1.12 -15.91 10.76
N GLU A 320 1.67 -15.21 11.74
CA GLU A 320 1.09 -15.11 13.09
C GLU A 320 -0.26 -14.38 13.09
N ARG A 321 -0.49 -13.50 12.12
CA ARG A 321 -1.80 -12.87 11.93
C ARG A 321 -2.81 -13.88 11.41
N GLU A 322 -2.43 -14.66 10.40
CA GLU A 322 -3.33 -15.66 9.83
C GLU A 322 -3.69 -16.73 10.85
N GLU A 323 -2.70 -17.24 11.60
CA GLU A 323 -2.91 -18.20 12.68
C GLU A 323 -3.86 -17.65 13.75
N PHE A 324 -3.69 -16.38 14.14
CA PHE A 324 -4.59 -15.74 15.09
C PHE A 324 -6.02 -15.60 14.55
N LEU A 325 -6.18 -15.20 13.28
CA LEU A 325 -7.50 -15.07 12.65
C LEU A 325 -8.21 -16.42 12.53
N GLU A 326 -7.48 -17.50 12.20
CA GLU A 326 -8.02 -18.87 12.23
C GLU A 326 -8.44 -19.26 13.64
N GLN A 327 -7.61 -18.97 14.65
CA GLN A 327 -7.88 -19.33 16.04
C GLN A 327 -9.18 -18.68 16.57
N ILE A 328 -9.46 -17.43 16.21
CA ILE A 328 -10.70 -16.75 16.62
C ILE A 328 -11.92 -17.15 15.77
N GLY A 329 -11.76 -18.04 14.78
CA GLY A 329 -12.84 -18.50 13.92
C GLY A 329 -13.23 -17.55 12.79
N ALA A 330 -12.33 -16.66 12.36
CA ALA A 330 -12.58 -15.81 11.20
C ALA A 330 -12.70 -16.66 9.92
N THR A 331 -13.57 -16.23 9.00
CA THR A 331 -13.80 -16.95 7.74
C THR A 331 -12.93 -16.36 6.63
N ARG A 332 -12.34 -17.23 5.80
CA ARG A 332 -11.62 -16.81 4.58
C ARG A 332 -12.65 -16.57 3.47
N SER A 333 -12.76 -15.32 3.00
CA SER A 333 -13.71 -14.95 1.94
C SER A 333 -13.08 -15.02 0.54
N GLU A 334 -11.90 -14.41 0.37
CA GLU A 334 -11.23 -14.34 -0.93
C GLU A 334 -9.74 -14.66 -0.80
N HIS A 335 -9.17 -15.29 -1.84
CA HIS A 335 -7.74 -15.51 -1.97
C HIS A 335 -7.25 -14.88 -3.27
N THR A 336 -6.34 -13.92 -3.14
CA THR A 336 -5.82 -13.13 -4.26
C THR A 336 -4.29 -13.19 -4.32
N LEU A 337 -3.75 -12.99 -5.50
CA LEU A 337 -2.32 -12.90 -5.76
C LEU A 337 -1.96 -11.45 -6.03
N MET A 338 -1.06 -10.92 -5.22
CA MET A 338 -0.35 -9.71 -5.56
C MET A 338 0.78 -10.05 -6.50
N MET A 339 0.81 -9.37 -7.64
CA MET A 339 1.89 -9.51 -8.61
C MET A 339 2.49 -8.15 -8.93
N SER A 340 3.75 -8.16 -9.37
CA SER A 340 4.40 -6.95 -9.84
C SER A 340 5.15 -7.13 -11.15
N ARG A 341 5.37 -6.00 -11.80
CA ARG A 341 6.25 -5.88 -12.95
C ARG A 341 7.09 -4.63 -12.79
N SER A 342 8.41 -4.76 -12.90
CA SER A 342 9.28 -3.61 -13.06
C SER A 342 9.29 -3.15 -14.53
N VAL A 343 9.15 -1.85 -14.74
CA VAL A 343 9.44 -1.16 -16.00
C VAL A 343 10.90 -0.71 -15.96
N TRP A 344 11.82 -1.62 -15.64
CA TRP A 344 13.22 -1.30 -15.87
C TRP A 344 13.43 -1.25 -17.38
N HIS A 345 13.91 -0.11 -17.87
CA HIS A 345 14.10 0.19 -19.28
C HIS A 345 14.79 -0.96 -20.05
N LYS A 346 13.97 -1.85 -20.65
CA LYS A 346 14.23 -2.48 -21.96
C LYS A 346 14.42 -1.42 -23.09
N LEU A 347 14.51 -0.14 -22.74
CA LEU A 347 14.88 0.97 -23.60
C LEU A 347 16.40 1.08 -23.81
N ARG A 348 17.24 0.42 -23.01
CA ARG A 348 18.68 0.33 -23.33
C ARG A 348 18.96 -0.74 -24.39
N GLU A 349 18.28 -1.88 -24.36
CA GLU A 349 18.57 -2.95 -25.32
C GLU A 349 18.23 -2.56 -26.76
N SER A 350 17.16 -1.79 -27.02
CA SER A 350 16.82 -1.39 -28.39
C SER A 350 17.69 -0.25 -28.96
N ARG A 351 18.27 0.62 -28.11
CA ARG A 351 19.21 1.66 -28.58
C ARG A 351 20.63 1.14 -28.77
N PHE A 352 21.06 0.15 -28.00
CA PHE A 352 22.38 -0.46 -28.18
C PHE A 352 22.42 -1.42 -29.38
N VAL A 353 21.34 -2.16 -29.67
CA VAL A 353 21.27 -3.04 -30.86
C VAL A 353 21.17 -2.26 -32.18
N ALA A 354 20.62 -1.04 -32.18
CA ALA A 354 20.61 -0.17 -33.37
C ALA A 354 21.93 0.59 -33.60
N LEU A 355 22.78 0.72 -32.56
CA LEU A 355 24.08 1.39 -32.65
C LEU A 355 25.25 0.43 -32.87
N GLU A 356 25.11 -0.86 -32.59
CA GLU A 356 26.11 -1.88 -32.96
C GLU A 356 26.27 -2.06 -34.49
N GLY A 357 25.28 -1.62 -35.28
CA GLY A 357 25.35 -1.59 -36.74
C GLY A 357 25.96 -0.32 -37.34
N LEU A 358 26.28 0.69 -36.52
CA LEU A 358 26.92 1.93 -36.99
C LEU A 358 28.37 1.96 -36.51
N GLN A 359 29.30 1.74 -37.45
CA GLN A 359 30.75 1.81 -37.31
C GLN A 359 31.23 3.23 -36.93
N LEU A 360 30.85 3.73 -35.76
CA LEU A 360 31.30 5.01 -35.21
C LEU A 360 32.76 4.97 -34.70
N SER A 361 33.38 3.79 -34.72
CA SER A 361 34.81 3.59 -34.40
C SER A 361 35.75 4.20 -35.45
N GLU A 362 35.29 4.43 -36.68
CA GLU A 362 36.16 4.93 -37.77
C GLU A 362 36.27 6.47 -37.80
N VAL A 363 35.35 7.21 -37.17
CA VAL A 363 35.34 8.69 -37.25
C VAL A 363 36.03 9.37 -36.05
N LEU A 364 36.25 8.65 -34.93
CA LEU A 364 36.84 9.21 -33.71
C LEU A 364 38.34 8.92 -33.51
N GLN A 365 39.04 8.35 -34.50
CA GLN A 365 40.49 8.12 -34.41
C GLN A 365 41.33 9.43 -34.44
N GLY A 366 40.71 10.58 -34.72
CA GLY A 366 41.39 11.89 -34.79
C GLY A 366 41.58 12.65 -33.48
N LEU A 367 41.10 12.14 -32.33
CA LEU A 367 41.18 12.82 -31.03
C LEU A 367 41.94 12.00 -29.97
N GLN A 368 43.05 11.37 -30.35
CA GLN A 368 44.03 10.86 -29.37
C GLN A 368 45.03 11.97 -29.00
N PRO A 369 45.08 12.45 -27.74
CA PRO A 369 46.15 13.31 -27.28
C PRO A 369 47.43 12.48 -27.12
N SER A 370 48.47 12.83 -27.89
CA SER A 370 49.79 12.22 -27.85
C SER A 370 50.60 12.70 -26.63
N ARG A 371 50.43 12.07 -25.46
CA ARG A 371 51.42 12.15 -24.37
C ARG A 371 51.69 10.78 -23.75
N LYS A 372 52.98 10.40 -23.79
CA LYS A 372 53.51 9.17 -23.21
C LYS A 372 53.24 9.14 -21.69
N PRO A 373 52.76 8.03 -21.11
CA PRO A 373 52.64 7.91 -19.65
C PRO A 373 54.03 7.82 -19.01
N VAL A 374 54.28 8.69 -18.03
CA VAL A 374 55.47 8.64 -17.18
C VAL A 374 55.28 7.54 -16.12
N PRO A 375 56.24 6.61 -15.91
CA PRO A 375 56.06 5.50 -14.98
C PRO A 375 56.26 5.97 -13.52
N GLY A 376 55.20 5.95 -12.72
CA GLY A 376 55.29 6.12 -11.27
C GLY A 376 55.75 4.82 -10.60
N ARG A 377 56.99 4.80 -10.13
CA ARG A 377 57.65 3.68 -9.46
C ARG A 377 57.29 3.67 -7.97
N PHE A 378 56.71 2.57 -7.49
CA PHE A 378 56.60 2.27 -6.05
C PHE A 378 58.01 2.20 -5.45
N SER A 379 58.27 2.93 -4.36
CA SER A 379 59.45 2.76 -3.53
C SER A 379 59.02 2.68 -2.08
N PHE A 380 59.02 1.46 -1.55
CA PHE A 380 59.15 1.17 -0.13
C PHE A 380 60.46 1.79 0.38
N VAL A 381 60.42 2.48 1.51
CA VAL A 381 61.60 2.72 2.34
C VAL A 381 61.18 2.45 3.78
N ASP A 382 61.56 1.27 4.24
CA ASP A 382 61.80 0.98 5.65
C ASP A 382 63.31 1.08 5.91
N SER A 383 63.64 1.40 7.17
CA SER A 383 64.89 1.17 7.93
C SER A 383 66.02 2.24 7.88
N ILE A 384 66.34 3.00 8.97
CA ILE A 384 67.09 2.71 10.26
C ILE A 384 68.48 3.46 10.21
N PRO A 385 69.28 3.82 11.28
CA PRO A 385 69.30 3.47 12.73
C PRO A 385 69.58 4.59 13.79
N GLN A 386 69.26 4.19 15.05
CA GLN A 386 69.89 4.39 16.40
C GLN A 386 71.00 5.43 16.68
N ASP A 387 70.89 6.09 17.86
CA ASP A 387 71.82 5.85 19.00
C ASP A 387 71.22 6.28 20.38
N PRO A 388 71.76 5.79 21.53
CA PRO A 388 71.11 5.68 22.84
C PRO A 388 71.63 6.67 23.90
N SER A 389 70.87 6.89 24.97
CA SER A 389 71.40 6.97 26.36
C SER A 389 70.32 7.33 27.37
N THR A 390 70.33 6.59 28.50
CA THR A 390 69.95 6.99 29.88
C THR A 390 68.52 7.53 30.10
N GLY A 391 67.65 6.97 30.92
CA GLY A 391 67.85 6.29 32.20
C GLY A 391 66.85 6.91 33.21
N VAL A 392 66.42 6.09 34.18
CA VAL A 392 65.69 6.45 35.41
C VAL A 392 64.15 6.32 35.38
N VAL A 393 63.68 5.44 36.26
CA VAL A 393 62.33 5.17 36.77
C VAL A 393 62.25 5.79 38.19
N PRO A 394 61.09 5.80 38.90
CA PRO A 394 59.94 6.70 38.98
C PRO A 394 60.03 7.52 40.33
N PRO A 395 59.02 7.72 41.23
CA PRO A 395 57.54 7.79 41.19
C PRO A 395 56.97 9.05 41.94
N LEU A 396 55.63 9.15 42.07
CA LEU A 396 54.87 9.47 43.32
C LEU A 396 53.70 10.47 43.18
N LYS A 397 52.56 9.99 43.71
CA LYS A 397 51.51 10.61 44.56
C LYS A 397 50.61 11.70 43.94
N VAL A 398 49.29 11.52 43.88
CA VAL A 398 48.27 11.30 44.95
C VAL A 398 48.04 12.56 45.79
N ASP A 399 46.90 13.23 45.56
CA ASP A 399 45.82 13.57 46.52
C ASP A 399 44.98 14.74 45.95
N LEU A 400 43.65 14.65 45.76
CA LEU A 400 42.54 14.50 46.72
C LEU A 400 42.17 15.82 47.43
N ALA A 401 41.03 16.41 47.06
CA ALA A 401 40.04 17.09 47.92
C ALA A 401 38.99 17.84 47.04
N LYS A 402 37.74 17.41 47.00
CA LYS A 402 36.61 17.74 47.91
C LYS A 402 36.02 19.14 47.72
N SER A 403 34.77 19.19 47.26
CA SER A 403 33.73 20.02 47.89
C SER A 403 32.32 19.61 47.41
N GLU A 404 31.59 18.91 48.27
CA GLU A 404 30.14 18.94 48.45
C GLU A 404 29.91 19.37 49.92
N PRO A 405 28.69 19.66 50.41
CA PRO A 405 27.48 20.21 49.80
C PRO A 405 26.89 21.37 50.67
N ALA A 406 25.78 21.99 50.24
CA ALA A 406 24.99 22.89 51.10
C ALA A 406 23.53 22.40 51.23
N LYS A 407 23.14 22.15 52.49
CA LYS A 407 21.80 21.87 53.02
C LYS A 407 21.08 23.18 53.40
N SER A 408 19.76 23.07 53.58
CA SER A 408 18.88 23.75 54.58
C SER A 408 17.59 24.27 53.92
N ASP A 409 16.37 24.19 54.43
CA ASP A 409 15.65 23.50 55.53
C ASP A 409 14.14 23.73 55.20
N ARG A 410 13.26 22.72 55.18
CA ARG A 410 12.36 22.23 56.25
C ARG A 410 11.45 23.29 56.90
N VAL A 411 10.13 23.27 56.61
CA VAL A 411 9.03 23.43 57.60
C VAL A 411 7.74 22.72 57.10
N LYS A 412 7.27 21.76 57.92
CA LYS A 412 5.86 21.37 58.15
C LYS A 412 5.54 21.84 59.59
N PRO A 413 4.29 22.12 60.01
CA PRO A 413 3.48 21.04 60.61
C PRO A 413 1.94 21.19 60.53
N GLU A 414 1.25 20.05 60.78
CA GLU A 414 -0.03 19.84 61.52
C GLU A 414 -1.31 20.62 61.12
N LYS A 415 -2.57 20.16 61.25
CA LYS A 415 -3.34 19.07 61.89
C LYS A 415 -4.72 19.15 61.18
N GLY A 416 -5.42 18.07 60.81
CA GLY A 416 -6.20 17.21 61.70
C GLY A 416 -7.70 17.50 61.55
N PHE A 417 -8.50 16.52 61.11
CA PHE A 417 -9.73 16.09 61.80
C PHE A 417 -10.28 14.80 61.16
N SER A 418 -10.74 13.94 62.05
CA SER A 418 -11.19 12.55 61.91
C SER A 418 -12.73 12.45 62.01
N LEU A 419 -13.22 11.21 61.84
CA LEU A 419 -14.54 10.64 62.25
C LEU A 419 -15.66 10.86 61.22
N THR A 420 -16.51 9.88 60.84
CA THR A 420 -16.99 8.58 61.40
C THR A 420 -17.49 7.70 60.23
N GLU A 421 -17.41 6.36 60.24
CA GLU A 421 -18.45 5.42 60.75
C GLU A 421 -19.86 5.77 60.21
N SER A 422 -20.67 4.91 59.58
CA SER A 422 -20.98 3.50 59.90
C SER A 422 -21.72 2.79 58.74
N ASP A 423 -21.52 1.48 58.65
CA ASP A 423 -22.53 0.40 58.59
C ASP A 423 -23.63 0.26 57.51
N ASN A 424 -23.76 -1.03 57.14
CA ASN A 424 -24.95 -1.79 56.76
C ASN A 424 -25.58 -1.53 55.39
N ALA A 425 -26.20 -2.48 54.71
CA ALA A 425 -26.26 -3.94 54.76
C ALA A 425 -27.10 -4.32 53.52
N GLU A 426 -26.85 -5.53 53.00
CA GLU A 426 -27.86 -6.46 52.51
C GLU A 426 -28.81 -6.15 51.32
N LEU A 427 -28.94 -7.22 50.52
CA LEU A 427 -30.19 -7.76 49.94
C LEU A 427 -30.80 -7.11 48.68
N SER A 428 -30.64 -7.89 47.58
CA SER A 428 -31.68 -8.30 46.61
C SER A 428 -32.57 -7.25 45.95
N ASN A 429 -32.41 -7.12 44.63
CA ASN A 429 -33.37 -7.63 43.64
C ASN A 429 -32.74 -7.72 42.26
#